data_AF-A0A2D6D3D5-F1
#
_entry.id   AF-A0A2D6D3D5-F1
#
_cell.length_a   1.000
_cell.length_b   1.000
_cell.length_c   1.000
_cell.angle_alpha   90.00
_cell.angle_beta   90.00
_cell.angle_gamma   90.00
#
_symmetry.space_group_name_H-M   'P 1'
#
loop_
_entity.id
_entity.type
_entity.pdbx_description
1 polymer ?
#
loop_
_entity_poly.entity_id
_entity_poly.type
_entity_poly.pdbx_seq_one_letter_code
_entity_poly.pdbx_strand_id
1 'polypeptide(L)'
;MRGRLYCAALIPHEATNRASLIHGKEQPKMRHRSRLVYLAFGGLCVAVCCGFALLALSPASAQRSEDVLARGEYLVTILGCDDCHTPKKMVDGQPMPDMTLRLSGHPEGAPHPTWTPRDVMERHALFLGDPNMTAWAGPWGVSFSPNITPDEETGIGEWTEEAFVQGLRTGKHQGQPNGRPILPPMPWQGYGKLTDGDMHAIWEYLRTVDAVSNTVPSPVPPPGPPPGPRPGE
;
A
#
# COMPACT_ATOMS: atom_id res chain seq x y z
N MET A 1 -19.81 -21.46 36.63
CA MET A 1 -20.20 -20.48 37.66
C MET A 1 -20.54 -19.17 36.94
N ARG A 2 -21.78 -18.71 37.08
CA ARG A 2 -22.31 -17.49 36.44
C ARG A 2 -21.95 -16.27 37.30
N GLY A 3 -21.65 -15.15 36.66
CA GLY A 3 -21.46 -13.85 37.32
C GLY A 3 -21.66 -12.69 36.35
N ARG A 4 -22.92 -12.41 35.99
CA ARG A 4 -23.40 -11.08 35.58
C ARG A 4 -23.74 -10.30 36.84
N LEU A 5 -23.54 -8.98 36.85
CA LEU A 5 -24.40 -7.93 37.46
C LEU A 5 -23.80 -6.56 37.05
N TYR A 6 -24.42 -5.79 36.14
CA TYR A 6 -25.50 -4.80 36.33
C TYR A 6 -25.08 -3.54 37.09
N CYS A 7 -25.15 -2.36 36.45
CA CYS A 7 -26.20 -1.37 36.74
C CYS A 7 -26.17 -0.17 35.77
N ALA A 8 -27.29 0.06 35.10
CA ALA A 8 -27.65 1.32 34.47
C ALA A 8 -28.22 2.28 35.51
N ALA A 9 -28.08 3.59 35.30
CA ALA A 9 -28.88 4.60 35.98
C ALA A 9 -29.12 5.82 35.07
N LEU A 10 -30.35 5.87 34.56
CA LEU A 10 -31.08 7.03 34.04
C LEU A 10 -31.47 7.95 35.20
N ILE A 11 -31.38 9.29 35.08
CA ILE A 11 -32.28 10.26 35.76
C ILE A 11 -32.24 11.63 34.99
N PRO A 12 -33.16 12.60 35.19
CA PRO A 12 -34.44 12.74 34.48
C PRO A 12 -34.67 14.12 33.83
N HIS A 13 -35.81 14.21 33.14
CA HIS A 13 -36.47 15.40 32.62
C HIS A 13 -37.32 16.06 33.73
N GLU A 14 -37.20 17.37 33.96
CA GLU A 14 -38.28 18.13 34.61
C GLU A 14 -38.27 19.62 34.22
N ALA A 15 -39.44 20.06 33.76
CA ALA A 15 -39.76 21.43 33.41
C ALA A 15 -40.32 22.16 34.64
N THR A 16 -40.00 23.44 34.80
CA THR A 16 -40.84 24.34 35.60
C THR A 16 -41.01 25.69 34.91
N ASN A 17 -42.28 26.07 34.83
CA ASN A 17 -42.82 27.31 34.28
C ASN A 17 -43.11 28.26 35.46
N ARG A 18 -42.74 29.54 35.36
CA ARG A 18 -43.37 30.60 36.16
C ARG A 18 -43.35 31.93 35.42
N ALA A 19 -44.55 32.42 35.15
CA ALA A 19 -44.86 33.73 34.59
C ALA A 19 -44.92 34.81 35.69
N SER A 20 -44.52 36.05 35.36
CA SER A 20 -45.07 37.35 35.81
C SER A 20 -44.16 38.47 35.27
N LEU A 21 -44.56 39.28 34.29
CA LEU A 21 -45.47 40.45 34.34
C LEU A 21 -44.72 41.80 34.40
N ILE A 22 -44.83 42.52 33.28
CA ILE A 22 -44.94 43.98 33.06
C ILE A 22 -43.89 44.97 33.60
N HIS A 23 -43.15 45.57 32.66
CA HIS A 23 -42.97 47.02 32.60
C HIS A 23 -42.95 47.50 31.15
N GLY A 24 -43.87 48.42 30.82
CA GLY A 24 -44.01 48.99 29.50
C GLY A 24 -42.87 49.96 29.16
N LYS A 25 -42.44 49.93 27.90
CA LYS A 25 -41.84 51.07 27.21
C LYS A 25 -42.37 51.13 25.78
N GLU A 26 -42.66 52.35 25.37
CA GLU A 26 -43.43 52.77 24.21
C GLU A 26 -42.88 52.24 22.88
N GLN A 27 -43.80 51.95 21.96
CA GLN A 27 -43.50 51.59 20.57
C GLN A 27 -43.18 52.85 19.76
N PRO A 28 -42.01 52.97 19.11
CA PRO A 28 -41.75 54.06 18.19
C PRO A 28 -42.51 53.83 16.87
N LYS A 29 -43.29 54.83 16.46
CA LYS A 29 -44.01 54.86 15.17
C LYS A 29 -43.07 54.57 14.00
N MET A 30 -43.30 53.47 13.28
CA MET A 30 -42.63 53.18 12.02
C MET A 30 -42.96 54.26 10.99
N ARG A 31 -41.95 55.05 10.64
CA ARG A 31 -41.99 55.96 9.51
C ARG A 31 -41.72 55.17 8.25
N HIS A 32 -42.70 55.16 7.35
CA HIS A 32 -42.64 54.54 6.04
C HIS A 32 -41.52 55.18 5.21
N ARG A 33 -40.33 54.58 5.20
CA ARG A 33 -39.27 54.96 4.26
C ARG A 33 -38.61 53.74 3.64
N SER A 34 -38.70 53.73 2.31
CA SER A 34 -37.82 53.09 1.34
C SER A 34 -37.75 51.56 1.33
N ARG A 35 -38.57 50.99 0.44
CA ARG A 35 -38.49 49.62 -0.11
C ARG A 35 -37.16 49.27 -0.83
N LEU A 36 -36.09 50.07 -0.70
CA LEU A 36 -34.86 49.91 -1.49
C LEU A 36 -33.74 49.09 -0.82
N VAL A 37 -33.86 48.73 0.46
CA VAL A 37 -32.73 48.08 1.18
C VAL A 37 -32.75 46.55 1.10
N TYR A 38 -33.87 45.92 0.71
CA TYR A 38 -33.97 44.45 0.63
C TYR A 38 -33.32 43.82 -0.62
N LEU A 39 -32.88 44.62 -1.60
CA LEU A 39 -32.27 44.10 -2.84
C LEU A 39 -30.75 43.86 -2.73
N ALA A 40 -30.08 44.34 -1.67
CA ALA A 40 -28.63 44.19 -1.53
C ALA A 40 -28.21 42.95 -0.72
N PHE A 41 -29.04 42.47 0.22
CA PHE A 41 -28.72 41.26 1.01
C PHE A 41 -29.22 39.95 0.38
N GLY A 42 -30.28 39.99 -0.43
CA GLY A 42 -30.79 38.80 -1.12
C GLY A 42 -29.88 38.31 -2.25
N GLY A 43 -29.19 39.21 -2.95
CA GLY A 43 -28.29 38.86 -4.06
C GLY A 43 -27.00 38.17 -3.61
N LEU A 44 -26.49 38.51 -2.42
CA LEU A 44 -25.25 37.94 -1.88
C LEU A 44 -25.44 36.49 -1.40
N CYS A 45 -26.61 36.14 -0.84
CA CYS A 45 -26.91 34.77 -0.45
C CYS A 45 -27.08 33.82 -1.65
N VAL A 46 -27.67 34.28 -2.76
CA VAL A 46 -27.84 33.43 -3.97
C VAL A 46 -26.50 33.20 -4.67
N ALA A 47 -25.64 34.22 -4.77
CA ALA A 47 -24.32 34.08 -5.39
C ALA A 47 -23.38 33.16 -4.59
N VAL A 48 -23.43 33.19 -3.26
CA VAL A 48 -22.63 32.31 -2.39
C VAL A 48 -23.11 30.86 -2.45
N CYS A 49 -24.42 30.61 -2.51
CA CYS A 49 -24.96 29.26 -2.66
C CYS A 49 -24.67 28.64 -4.04
N CYS A 50 -24.68 29.44 -5.12
CA CYS A 50 -24.31 28.96 -6.46
C CYS A 50 -22.79 28.74 -6.62
N GLY A 51 -21.96 29.54 -5.95
CA GLY A 51 -20.50 29.36 -5.94
C GLY A 51 -20.04 28.09 -5.20
N PHE A 52 -20.70 27.73 -4.10
CA PHE A 52 -20.40 26.48 -3.36
C PHE A 52 -20.84 25.21 -4.11
N ALA A 53 -21.90 25.27 -4.92
CA ALA A 53 -22.36 24.11 -5.69
C ALA A 53 -21.41 23.73 -6.85
N LEU A 54 -20.61 24.68 -7.36
CA LEU A 54 -19.64 24.43 -8.42
C LEU A 54 -18.31 23.83 -7.92
N LEU A 55 -18.00 23.97 -6.62
CA LEU A 55 -16.78 23.43 -6.00
C LEU A 55 -16.93 21.96 -5.54
N ALA A 56 -18.14 21.39 -5.55
CA ALA A 56 -18.42 20.07 -4.99
C ALA A 56 -18.57 18.94 -6.02
N LEU A 57 -18.27 19.19 -7.30
CA LEU A 57 -18.44 18.24 -8.39
C LEU A 57 -17.08 17.87 -9.00
N SER A 58 -16.20 17.25 -8.20
CA SER A 58 -15.16 16.41 -8.80
C SER A 58 -15.87 15.34 -9.64
N PRO A 59 -15.45 15.09 -10.90
CA PRO A 59 -16.07 14.07 -11.71
C PRO A 59 -15.91 12.72 -10.99
N ALA A 60 -17.02 11.98 -10.84
CA ALA A 60 -17.03 10.70 -10.11
C ALA A 60 -15.98 9.68 -10.61
N SER A 61 -15.51 9.83 -11.85
CA SER A 61 -14.39 9.04 -12.41
C SER A 61 -13.04 9.36 -11.77
N ALA A 62 -12.75 10.62 -11.46
CA ALA A 62 -11.51 11.03 -10.80
C ALA A 62 -11.49 10.53 -9.34
N GLN A 63 -12.62 10.63 -8.64
CA GLN A 63 -12.77 10.06 -7.29
C GLN A 63 -12.52 8.55 -7.30
N ARG A 64 -13.10 7.83 -8.27
CA ARG A 64 -12.91 6.38 -8.42
C ARG A 64 -11.44 6.02 -8.69
N SER A 65 -10.70 6.78 -9.49
CA SER A 65 -9.27 6.54 -9.70
C SER A 65 -8.46 6.81 -8.43
N GLU A 66 -8.76 7.87 -7.69
CA GLU A 66 -8.11 8.17 -6.40
C GLU A 66 -8.37 7.06 -5.37
N ASP A 67 -9.60 6.54 -5.30
CA ASP A 67 -9.95 5.42 -4.41
C ASP A 67 -9.16 4.13 -4.76
N VAL A 68 -8.95 3.86 -6.06
CA VAL A 68 -8.14 2.71 -6.52
C VAL A 68 -6.68 2.89 -6.14
N LEU A 69 -6.10 4.07 -6.36
CA LEU A 69 -4.70 4.35 -5.99
C LEU A 69 -4.50 4.30 -4.47
N ALA A 70 -5.40 4.88 -3.69
CA ALA A 70 -5.35 4.82 -2.23
C ALA A 70 -5.47 3.38 -1.71
N ARG A 71 -6.31 2.55 -2.36
CA ARG A 71 -6.40 1.12 -2.06
C ARG A 71 -5.11 0.39 -2.40
N GLY A 72 -4.50 0.70 -3.54
CA GLY A 72 -3.24 0.13 -3.99
C GLY A 72 -2.09 0.46 -3.05
N GLU A 73 -1.96 1.73 -2.67
CA GLU A 73 -0.98 2.20 -1.69
C GLU A 73 -1.11 1.46 -0.36
N TYR A 74 -2.34 1.37 0.15
CA TYR A 74 -2.65 0.64 1.37
C TYR A 74 -2.18 -0.82 1.25
N LEU A 75 -2.54 -1.51 0.17
CA LEU A 75 -2.18 -2.91 -0.05
C LEU A 75 -0.66 -3.11 -0.18
N VAL A 76 0.03 -2.31 -0.98
CA VAL A 76 1.49 -2.37 -1.13
C VAL A 76 2.19 -2.18 0.21
N THR A 77 1.66 -1.31 1.06
CA THR A 77 2.16 -1.08 2.42
C THR A 77 1.90 -2.27 3.34
N ILE A 78 0.64 -2.69 3.49
CA ILE A 78 0.26 -3.70 4.50
C ILE A 78 0.62 -5.14 4.11
N LEU A 79 0.82 -5.39 2.81
CA LEU A 79 1.34 -6.66 2.31
C LEU A 79 2.88 -6.71 2.40
N GLY A 80 3.55 -5.61 2.74
CA GLY A 80 5.00 -5.60 2.97
C GLY A 80 5.81 -5.72 1.68
N CYS A 81 5.36 -5.12 0.57
CA CYS A 81 6.13 -5.13 -0.69
C CYS A 81 7.52 -4.49 -0.49
N ASP A 82 7.59 -3.42 0.29
CA ASP A 82 8.83 -2.73 0.65
C ASP A 82 9.80 -3.60 1.48
N ASP A 83 9.35 -4.66 2.15
CA ASP A 83 10.20 -5.47 3.01
C ASP A 83 11.29 -6.18 2.21
N CYS A 84 10.92 -6.67 1.02
CA CYS A 84 11.77 -7.44 0.13
C CYS A 84 12.18 -6.69 -1.14
N HIS A 85 11.36 -5.75 -1.63
CA HIS A 85 11.64 -5.03 -2.88
C HIS A 85 12.30 -3.66 -2.67
N THR A 86 12.43 -3.17 -1.43
CA THR A 86 13.16 -1.93 -1.14
C THR A 86 14.45 -2.26 -0.39
N PRO A 87 15.64 -1.98 -0.96
CA PRO A 87 16.92 -2.23 -0.30
C PRO A 87 17.00 -1.45 1.03
N LYS A 88 17.81 -1.94 1.96
CA LYS A 88 17.97 -1.32 3.28
C LYS A 88 19.25 -0.48 3.35
N LYS A 89 19.19 0.58 4.15
CA LYS A 89 20.35 1.33 4.64
C LYS A 89 20.37 1.31 6.16
N MET A 90 21.57 1.35 6.74
CA MET A 90 21.73 1.41 8.18
C MET A 90 21.50 2.85 8.67
N VAL A 91 20.49 3.04 9.51
CA VAL A 91 20.20 4.32 10.18
C VAL A 91 20.14 4.02 11.68
N ASP A 92 21.01 4.68 12.45
CA ASP A 92 21.12 4.49 13.91
C ASP A 92 21.27 3.01 14.33
N GLY A 93 21.99 2.22 13.52
CA GLY A 93 22.22 0.79 13.76
C GLY A 93 21.03 -0.12 13.43
N GLN A 94 19.95 0.41 12.85
CA GLN A 94 18.80 -0.36 12.38
C GLN A 94 18.75 -0.42 10.85
N PRO A 95 18.36 -1.55 10.24
CA PRO A 95 18.13 -1.63 8.81
C PRO A 95 16.80 -0.95 8.47
N MET A 96 16.87 0.21 7.81
CA MET A 96 15.69 0.97 7.37
C MET A 96 15.56 0.90 5.85
N PRO A 97 14.34 0.86 5.29
CA PRO A 97 14.14 0.97 3.85
C PRO A 97 14.81 2.23 3.27
N ASP A 98 15.56 2.07 2.19
CA ASP A 98 16.11 3.19 1.45
C ASP A 98 15.09 3.71 0.44
N MET A 99 14.31 4.71 0.86
CA MET A 99 13.22 5.24 0.05
C MET A 99 13.67 5.96 -1.23
N THR A 100 14.97 6.24 -1.41
CA THR A 100 15.47 6.74 -2.70
C THR A 100 15.59 5.65 -3.75
N LEU A 101 15.52 4.38 -3.33
CA LEU A 101 15.57 3.18 -4.16
C LEU A 101 14.33 2.32 -3.90
N ARG A 102 13.21 2.96 -3.55
CA ARG A 102 11.99 2.26 -3.15
C ARG A 102 11.52 1.32 -4.26
N LEU A 103 11.24 0.07 -3.91
CA LEU A 103 10.74 -0.99 -4.79
C LEU A 103 11.68 -1.39 -5.96
N SER A 104 12.93 -0.92 -5.96
CA SER A 104 13.88 -1.18 -7.05
C SER A 104 14.49 -2.60 -7.03
N GLY A 105 14.20 -3.42 -6.03
CA GLY A 105 14.72 -4.78 -5.90
C GLY A 105 16.16 -4.84 -5.38
N HIS A 106 16.85 -5.94 -5.67
CA HIS A 106 18.25 -6.12 -5.28
C HIS A 106 19.18 -5.14 -6.01
N PRO A 107 20.00 -4.34 -5.33
CA PRO A 107 20.86 -3.37 -6.00
C PRO A 107 21.85 -4.03 -6.97
N GLU A 108 22.01 -3.44 -8.14
CA GLU A 108 22.93 -3.94 -9.17
C GLU A 108 24.37 -4.03 -8.63
N GLY A 109 25.00 -5.19 -8.83
CA GLY A 109 26.36 -5.44 -8.37
C GLY A 109 26.53 -5.62 -6.85
N ALA A 110 25.46 -5.54 -6.06
CA ALA A 110 25.53 -5.83 -4.63
C ALA A 110 25.89 -7.30 -4.37
N PRO A 111 26.58 -7.61 -3.27
CA PRO A 111 26.88 -8.98 -2.89
C PRO A 111 25.60 -9.71 -2.46
N HIS A 112 25.59 -11.03 -2.65
CA HIS A 112 24.51 -11.89 -2.20
C HIS A 112 25.05 -13.04 -1.35
N PRO A 113 24.23 -13.61 -0.46
CA PRO A 113 24.63 -14.76 0.35
C PRO A 113 24.87 -15.99 -0.54
N THR A 114 25.65 -16.93 -0.01
CA THR A 114 25.75 -18.30 -0.51
C THR A 114 25.23 -19.24 0.57
N TRP A 115 24.65 -20.36 0.16
CA TRP A 115 24.07 -21.34 1.07
C TRP A 115 24.60 -22.73 0.74
N THR A 116 24.85 -23.51 1.79
CA THR A 116 25.26 -24.91 1.73
C THR A 116 24.43 -25.74 2.70
N PRO A 117 24.36 -27.08 2.54
CA PRO A 117 23.72 -27.94 3.54
C PRO A 117 24.29 -27.80 4.96
N ARG A 118 25.54 -27.33 5.10
CA ARG A 118 26.15 -27.06 6.42
C ARG A 118 25.46 -25.91 7.15
N ASP A 119 24.88 -24.94 6.46
CA ASP A 119 24.17 -23.83 7.11
C ASP A 119 22.96 -24.31 7.92
N VAL A 120 22.27 -25.35 7.47
CA VAL A 120 21.20 -25.99 8.25
C VAL A 120 21.76 -26.75 9.46
N MET A 121 22.86 -27.50 9.25
CA MET A 121 23.42 -28.37 10.29
C MET A 121 24.16 -27.61 11.38
N GLU A 122 24.90 -26.56 11.02
CA GLU A 122 25.83 -25.84 11.90
C GLU A 122 25.25 -24.52 12.39
N ARG A 123 24.38 -23.87 11.60
CA ARG A 123 23.81 -22.55 11.92
C ARG A 123 22.31 -22.57 12.16
N HIS A 124 21.66 -23.73 12.00
CA HIS A 124 20.20 -23.88 12.06
C HIS A 124 19.47 -22.92 11.09
N ALA A 125 20.09 -22.60 9.96
CA ALA A 125 19.59 -21.62 9.00
C ALA A 125 19.05 -22.31 7.74
N LEU A 126 17.73 -22.32 7.57
CA LEU A 126 17.09 -22.82 6.34
C LEU A 126 17.44 -21.97 5.11
N PHE A 127 17.61 -20.67 5.32
CA PHE A 127 18.05 -19.72 4.30
C PHE A 127 18.85 -18.60 4.95
N LEU A 128 19.62 -17.89 4.13
CA LEU A 128 20.37 -16.70 4.50
C LEU A 128 19.89 -15.53 3.63
N GLY A 129 19.60 -14.39 4.25
CA GLY A 129 19.29 -13.14 3.56
C GLY A 129 20.50 -12.21 3.52
N ASP A 130 20.60 -11.37 2.49
CA ASP A 130 21.59 -10.30 2.43
C ASP A 130 21.19 -9.12 3.34
N PRO A 131 22.13 -8.22 3.72
CA PRO A 131 21.82 -7.05 4.55
C PRO A 131 20.79 -6.09 3.93
N ASN A 132 20.64 -6.07 2.60
CA ASN A 132 19.61 -5.26 1.95
C ASN A 132 18.22 -5.91 2.01
N MET A 133 18.09 -7.14 2.51
CA MET A 133 16.83 -7.91 2.51
C MET A 133 16.22 -8.03 1.11
N THR A 134 17.04 -8.24 0.09
CA THR A 134 16.65 -8.30 -1.33
C THR A 134 17.23 -9.51 -2.06
N ALA A 135 18.13 -10.27 -1.44
CA ALA A 135 18.64 -11.54 -1.95
C ALA A 135 18.62 -12.63 -0.89
N TRP A 136 18.24 -13.85 -1.27
CA TRP A 136 18.16 -15.00 -0.36
C TRP A 136 18.79 -16.24 -0.97
N ALA A 137 19.61 -16.91 -0.17
CA ALA A 137 20.22 -18.19 -0.52
C ALA A 137 19.62 -19.32 0.33
N GLY A 138 19.23 -20.42 -0.32
CA GLY A 138 18.69 -21.61 0.33
C GLY A 138 18.85 -22.86 -0.54
N PRO A 139 18.18 -23.97 -0.20
CA PRO A 139 18.19 -25.21 -0.99
C PRO A 139 17.75 -25.05 -2.46
N TRP A 140 17.08 -23.94 -2.80
CA TRP A 140 16.66 -23.59 -4.15
C TRP A 140 17.69 -22.77 -4.94
N GLY A 141 18.86 -22.48 -4.37
CA GLY A 141 19.86 -21.56 -4.93
C GLY A 141 19.71 -20.15 -4.38
N VAL A 142 20.03 -19.15 -5.19
CA VAL A 142 19.93 -17.73 -4.83
C VAL A 142 18.80 -17.07 -5.62
N SER A 143 17.89 -16.43 -4.90
CA SER A 143 16.82 -15.61 -5.44
C SER A 143 17.09 -14.13 -5.16
N PHE A 144 16.62 -13.27 -6.06
CA PHE A 144 16.73 -11.83 -5.98
C PHE A 144 15.35 -11.22 -6.15
N SER A 145 15.01 -10.24 -5.31
CA SER A 145 13.82 -9.42 -5.49
C SER A 145 13.95 -8.61 -6.77
N PRO A 146 13.00 -8.71 -7.72
CA PRO A 146 13.02 -7.90 -8.93
C PRO A 146 12.72 -6.43 -8.62
N ASN A 147 13.14 -5.56 -9.53
CA ASN A 147 12.66 -4.20 -9.63
C ASN A 147 11.18 -4.21 -10.04
N ILE A 148 10.31 -3.67 -9.20
CA ILE A 148 8.86 -3.57 -9.47
C ILE A 148 8.39 -2.13 -9.65
N THR A 149 9.33 -1.20 -9.87
CA THR A 149 9.04 0.18 -10.29
C THR A 149 8.59 0.20 -11.76
N PRO A 150 7.96 1.30 -12.23
CA PRO A 150 7.49 1.40 -13.61
C PRO A 150 8.60 1.65 -14.64
N ASP A 151 9.87 1.51 -14.26
CA ASP A 151 11.02 1.59 -15.17
C ASP A 151 10.87 0.60 -16.35
N GLU A 152 11.00 1.11 -17.57
CA GLU A 152 10.72 0.36 -18.81
C GLU A 152 11.81 -0.68 -19.12
N GLU A 153 13.07 -0.41 -18.78
CA GLU A 153 14.19 -1.29 -19.14
C GLU A 153 14.45 -2.38 -18.10
N THR A 154 14.40 -2.01 -16.82
CA THR A 154 14.85 -2.88 -15.71
C THR A 154 13.73 -3.25 -14.74
N GLY A 155 12.60 -2.53 -14.78
CA GLY A 155 11.43 -2.73 -13.92
C GLY A 155 10.29 -3.50 -14.59
N ILE A 156 9.07 -3.19 -14.15
CA ILE A 156 7.82 -3.75 -14.71
C ILE A 156 7.17 -2.81 -15.74
N GLY A 157 7.91 -1.82 -16.26
CA GLY A 157 7.40 -0.79 -17.14
C GLY A 157 6.71 -1.32 -18.39
N GLU A 158 7.32 -2.31 -19.01
CA GLU A 158 6.86 -2.98 -20.22
C GLU A 158 5.93 -4.19 -19.96
N TRP A 159 5.61 -4.48 -18.70
CA TRP A 159 4.72 -5.59 -18.37
C TRP A 159 3.28 -5.18 -18.59
N THR A 160 2.42 -6.16 -18.92
CA THR A 160 0.97 -5.95 -18.86
C THR A 160 0.44 -6.30 -17.47
N GLU A 161 -0.70 -5.72 -17.12
CA GLU A 161 -1.40 -6.06 -15.88
C GLU A 161 -1.69 -7.56 -15.81
N GLU A 162 -2.12 -8.16 -16.93
CA GLU A 162 -2.39 -9.59 -16.99
C GLU A 162 -1.14 -10.42 -16.70
N ALA A 163 0.02 -10.04 -17.24
CA ALA A 163 1.27 -10.73 -16.97
C ALA A 163 1.67 -10.64 -15.48
N PHE A 164 1.48 -9.47 -14.86
CA PHE A 164 1.69 -9.25 -13.43
C PHE A 164 0.75 -10.12 -12.58
N VAL A 165 -0.56 -10.06 -12.86
CA VAL A 165 -1.59 -10.82 -12.14
C VAL A 165 -1.38 -12.32 -12.30
N GLN A 166 -1.15 -12.80 -13.52
CA GLN A 166 -0.88 -14.22 -13.76
C GLN A 166 0.41 -14.66 -13.08
N GLY A 167 1.42 -13.80 -13.01
CA GLY A 167 2.64 -14.10 -12.29
C GLY A 167 2.39 -14.38 -10.81
N LEU A 168 1.62 -13.53 -10.13
CA LEU A 168 1.26 -13.73 -8.73
C LEU A 168 0.27 -14.88 -8.52
N ARG A 169 -0.68 -15.10 -9.43
CA ARG A 169 -1.66 -16.20 -9.32
C ARG A 169 -1.04 -17.58 -9.51
N THR A 170 -0.08 -17.70 -10.43
CA THR A 170 0.50 -18.99 -10.83
C THR A 170 1.87 -19.27 -10.21
N GLY A 171 2.53 -18.26 -9.64
CA GLY A 171 3.90 -18.38 -9.17
C GLY A 171 4.90 -18.56 -10.32
N LYS A 172 4.59 -18.06 -11.51
CA LYS A 172 5.44 -18.13 -12.70
C LYS A 172 5.91 -16.73 -13.07
N HIS A 173 7.18 -16.56 -13.35
CA HIS A 173 7.69 -15.24 -13.72
C HIS A 173 6.94 -14.70 -14.96
N GLN A 174 6.46 -13.45 -14.88
CA GLN A 174 5.61 -12.80 -15.89
C GLN A 174 4.35 -13.59 -16.29
N GLY A 175 3.89 -14.53 -15.46
CA GLY A 175 2.72 -15.36 -15.77
C GLY A 175 2.92 -16.31 -16.96
N GLN A 176 4.16 -16.48 -17.44
CA GLN A 176 4.45 -17.32 -18.58
C GLN A 176 4.22 -18.81 -18.21
N PRO A 177 3.43 -19.59 -18.97
CA PRO A 177 3.12 -20.99 -18.62
C PRO A 177 4.37 -21.87 -18.43
N ASN A 178 5.37 -21.66 -19.28
CA ASN A 178 6.67 -22.33 -19.24
C ASN A 178 7.75 -21.47 -18.56
N GLY A 179 7.36 -20.38 -17.90
CA GLY A 179 8.26 -19.51 -17.17
C GLY A 179 8.89 -20.19 -15.97
N ARG A 180 10.04 -19.67 -15.54
CA ARG A 180 10.66 -20.10 -14.29
C ARG A 180 9.71 -19.83 -13.11
N PRO A 181 9.77 -20.64 -12.04
CA PRO A 181 9.02 -20.35 -10.82
C PRO A 181 9.47 -19.03 -10.18
N ILE A 182 8.55 -18.34 -9.52
CA ILE A 182 8.87 -17.32 -8.52
C ILE A 182 9.48 -18.05 -7.33
N LEU A 183 10.74 -17.72 -7.04
CA LEU A 183 11.52 -18.37 -5.98
C LEU A 183 11.19 -17.77 -4.61
N PRO A 184 11.42 -18.51 -3.51
CA PRO A 184 11.26 -17.98 -2.16
C PRO A 184 12.16 -16.74 -1.92
N PRO A 185 11.79 -15.84 -0.99
CA PRO A 185 10.68 -15.94 -0.05
C PRO A 185 9.36 -15.30 -0.53
N MET A 186 9.27 -14.85 -1.78
CA MET A 186 8.10 -14.13 -2.28
C MET A 186 6.79 -14.93 -2.07
N PRO A 187 5.81 -14.42 -1.29
CA PRO A 187 4.65 -15.19 -0.85
C PRO A 187 3.50 -15.19 -1.88
N TRP A 188 3.82 -15.54 -3.13
CA TRP A 188 2.87 -15.52 -4.24
C TRP A 188 1.62 -16.39 -3.99
N GLN A 189 1.72 -17.48 -3.21
CA GLN A 189 0.57 -18.33 -2.87
C GLN A 189 -0.48 -17.59 -2.03
N GLY A 190 -0.05 -16.58 -1.25
CA GLY A 190 -0.93 -15.69 -0.51
C GLY A 190 -1.49 -14.60 -1.43
N TYR A 191 -0.62 -13.90 -2.16
CA TYR A 191 -1.02 -12.81 -3.06
C TYR A 191 -1.94 -13.28 -4.18
N GLY A 192 -1.73 -14.49 -4.71
CA GLY A 192 -2.59 -15.10 -5.72
C GLY A 192 -4.06 -15.29 -5.30
N LYS A 193 -4.39 -15.08 -4.01
CA LYS A 193 -5.76 -15.10 -3.46
C LYS A 193 -6.42 -13.74 -3.39
N LEU A 194 -5.70 -12.65 -3.68
CA LEU A 194 -6.27 -11.32 -3.75
C LEU A 194 -7.41 -11.27 -4.78
N THR A 195 -8.39 -10.43 -4.48
CA THR A 195 -9.48 -10.15 -5.43
C THR A 195 -8.91 -9.48 -6.67
N ASP A 196 -9.60 -9.59 -7.81
CA ASP A 196 -9.15 -8.90 -9.04
C ASP A 196 -9.07 -7.38 -8.82
N GLY A 197 -9.98 -6.81 -8.03
CA GLY A 197 -9.94 -5.39 -7.66
C GLY A 197 -8.74 -5.00 -6.80
N ASP A 198 -8.32 -5.86 -5.86
CA ASP A 198 -7.12 -5.62 -5.07
C ASP A 198 -5.85 -5.75 -5.92
N MET A 199 -5.79 -6.74 -6.82
CA MET A 199 -4.69 -6.90 -7.76
C MET A 199 -4.56 -5.69 -8.69
N HIS A 200 -5.68 -5.23 -9.24
CA HIS A 200 -5.74 -4.05 -10.08
C HIS A 200 -5.29 -2.79 -9.32
N ALA A 201 -5.76 -2.60 -8.09
CA ALA A 201 -5.34 -1.48 -7.26
C ALA A 201 -3.82 -1.47 -7.01
N ILE A 202 -3.22 -2.64 -6.70
CA ILE A 202 -1.77 -2.77 -6.55
C ILE A 202 -1.06 -2.40 -7.85
N TRP A 203 -1.52 -2.95 -8.99
CA TRP A 203 -0.95 -2.67 -10.30
C TRP A 203 -0.96 -1.17 -10.60
N GLU A 204 -2.12 -0.53 -10.52
CA GLU A 204 -2.28 0.91 -10.78
C GLU A 204 -1.38 1.75 -9.87
N TYR A 205 -1.31 1.42 -8.57
CA TYR A 205 -0.43 2.14 -7.66
C TYR A 205 1.06 1.98 -8.01
N LEU A 206 1.52 0.77 -8.35
CA LEU A 206 2.90 0.55 -8.78
C LEU A 206 3.25 1.33 -10.05
N ARG A 207 2.27 1.67 -10.90
CA ARG A 207 2.50 2.55 -12.06
C ARG A 207 2.74 4.01 -11.70
N THR A 208 2.45 4.41 -10.45
CA THR A 208 2.62 5.78 -9.96
C THR A 208 3.87 6.02 -9.15
N VAL A 209 4.58 4.95 -8.73
CA VAL A 209 5.82 5.12 -7.96
C VAL A 209 6.94 5.64 -8.84
N ASP A 210 7.95 6.28 -8.24
CA ASP A 210 9.12 6.74 -8.97
C ASP A 210 9.82 5.57 -9.69
N ALA A 211 10.09 5.74 -10.98
CA ALA A 211 10.87 4.79 -11.75
C ALA A 211 12.34 4.81 -11.29
N VAL A 212 12.90 3.64 -11.00
CA VAL A 212 14.31 3.49 -10.63
C VAL A 212 14.94 2.49 -11.59
N SER A 213 15.94 2.92 -12.34
CA SER A 213 16.73 2.01 -13.17
C SER A 213 17.67 1.17 -12.29
N ASN A 214 17.50 -0.14 -12.29
CA ASN A 214 18.28 -1.09 -11.50
C ASN A 214 18.20 -2.50 -12.09
N THR A 215 19.30 -2.97 -12.70
CA THR A 215 19.34 -4.32 -13.30
C THR A 215 19.56 -5.38 -12.23
N VAL A 216 18.51 -6.13 -11.91
CA VAL A 216 18.58 -7.24 -10.94
C VAL A 216 19.19 -8.49 -11.58
N PRO A 217 20.15 -9.18 -10.92
CA PRO A 217 20.72 -10.43 -11.42
C PRO A 217 19.68 -11.53 -11.61
N SER A 218 19.94 -12.44 -12.56
CA SER A 218 19.15 -13.67 -12.67
C SER A 218 19.39 -14.60 -11.47
N PRO A 219 18.39 -15.39 -11.05
CA PRO A 219 18.57 -16.37 -9.99
C PRO A 219 19.72 -17.34 -10.25
N VAL A 220 20.47 -17.66 -9.20
CA VAL A 220 21.54 -18.66 -9.26
C VAL A 220 20.95 -20.02 -8.88
N PRO A 221 21.11 -21.08 -9.69
CA PRO A 221 20.62 -22.41 -9.34
C PRO A 221 21.31 -22.93 -8.07
N PRO A 222 20.71 -23.90 -7.35
CA PRO A 222 21.38 -24.51 -6.21
C PRO A 222 22.68 -25.17 -6.67
N PRO A 223 23.71 -25.23 -5.80
CA PRO A 223 24.86 -26.06 -6.09
C PRO A 223 24.36 -27.48 -6.37
N GLY A 224 24.80 -28.07 -7.48
CA GLY A 224 24.47 -29.44 -7.82
C GLY A 224 24.86 -30.39 -6.66
N PRO A 225 24.37 -31.64 -6.67
CA PRO A 225 24.86 -32.62 -5.71
C PRO A 225 26.39 -32.63 -5.73
N PRO A 226 27.07 -32.80 -4.58
CA PRO A 226 28.51 -33.03 -4.58
C PRO A 226 28.81 -34.14 -5.58
N PRO A 227 29.92 -34.05 -6.35
CA PRO A 227 30.28 -35.12 -7.26
C PRO A 227 30.24 -36.44 -6.48
N GLY A 228 29.55 -37.44 -7.05
CA GLY A 228 29.49 -38.76 -6.46
C GLY A 228 30.90 -39.31 -6.22
N PRO A 229 31.08 -40.32 -5.36
CA PRO A 229 32.37 -40.97 -5.20
C PRO A 229 32.91 -41.35 -6.58
N ARG A 230 34.19 -41.03 -6.83
CA ARG A 230 34.82 -41.46 -8.09
C ARG A 230 34.77 -42.99 -8.12
N PRO A 231 34.48 -43.63 -9.27
CA PRO A 231 34.55 -45.09 -9.35
C PRO A 231 35.93 -45.57 -8.88
N GLY A 232 35.98 -46.26 -7.74
CA GLY A 232 37.22 -46.79 -7.15
C GLY A 232 37.73 -46.11 -5.86
N GLU A 233 36.98 -45.17 -5.28
CA GLU A 233 37.20 -44.67 -3.89
C GLU A 233 36.28 -45.36 -2.86
#